data_AF-A0A938LD23-F1
#
_entry.id   AF-A0A938LD23-F1
#
_cell.length_a   1.000
_cell.length_b   1.000
_cell.length_c   1.000
_cell.angle_alpha   90.00
_cell.angle_beta   90.00
_cell.angle_gamma   90.00
#
_symmetry.space_group_name_H-M   'P 1'
#
loop_
_entity.id
_entity.type
_entity.pdbx_description
1 polymer ?
#
loop_
_entity_poly.entity_id
_entity_poly.type
_entity_poly.pdbx_seq_one_letter_code
_entity_poly.pdbx_strand_id
1 'polypeptide(L)'
;MSGWLSRAKGALSGRKAAVALEPINFACSCGYKVEATRRSSCQRVLCTDCGERFFLLPIDVYPRPVMKIRRIQAPISAETAKTKSPTKASTPTEVAPARPGIDLQAELTSAATRVRSQFTPLRQIVLSLLTVIGLTSWWQWNRAVRSSAEGDLKSATEAGVAALQKPDYVEAAQHFGRAAAAADILHRTDTAAEHARQMHRQLTAVNSLLTRSLIELIEAARATRLRENALAAESEFANLHAGRWLVMQSEITPPAGSATPAAIHWEQRIQIFDESLVLTASLPAFAKIQATSPAPTTTPDSTPADPASRGTSALNDLGQREVLFAAQVESLKWNSEQSTWVLTLKSSSGFLWTDYGLLLAAGLPPDELHTEPRLRAMLTEQGGWIGADE
;
A
#
# COMPACT_ATOMS: atom_id res chain seq x y z
N MET A 1 -63.01 -13.04 15.18
CA MET A 1 -62.57 -12.50 16.49
C MET A 1 -61.17 -11.89 16.36
N SER A 2 -61.04 -10.74 15.69
CA SER A 2 -59.74 -10.17 15.29
C SER A 2 -59.73 -8.63 15.25
N GLY A 3 -60.55 -7.98 16.10
CA GLY A 3 -60.75 -6.52 16.09
C GLY A 3 -60.19 -5.75 17.29
N TRP A 4 -59.63 -6.42 18.30
CA TRP A 4 -59.14 -5.74 19.53
C TRP A 4 -57.72 -5.18 19.36
N LEU A 5 -56.82 -5.91 18.69
CA LEU A 5 -55.38 -5.59 18.67
C LEU A 5 -55.04 -4.33 17.85
N SER A 6 -55.91 -3.89 16.93
CA SER A 6 -55.69 -2.70 16.11
C SER A 6 -55.91 -1.38 16.87
N ARG A 7 -56.67 -1.39 17.98
CA ARG A 7 -56.98 -0.18 18.76
C ARG A 7 -55.93 0.18 19.81
N ALA A 8 -55.06 -0.74 20.19
CA ALA A 8 -54.00 -0.46 21.17
C ALA A 8 -52.76 0.24 20.58
N LYS A 9 -52.56 0.20 19.24
CA LYS A 9 -51.36 0.77 18.61
C LYS A 9 -51.44 2.30 18.40
N GLY A 10 -52.65 2.87 18.37
CA GLY A 10 -52.86 4.32 18.20
C GLY A 10 -52.67 5.16 19.47
N ALA A 11 -52.69 4.54 20.66
CA ALA A 11 -52.54 5.25 21.93
C ALA A 11 -51.07 5.48 22.36
N LEU A 12 -50.10 4.83 21.70
CA LEU A 12 -48.67 4.92 22.02
C LEU A 12 -47.87 5.79 21.06
N SER A 13 -48.46 6.28 19.96
CA SER A 13 -47.76 7.09 18.93
C SER A 13 -47.93 8.60 19.10
N GLY A 14 -48.46 9.07 20.24
CA GLY A 14 -49.12 10.38 20.32
C GLY A 14 -48.67 11.33 21.42
N ARG A 15 -47.42 11.32 21.87
CA ARG A 15 -46.81 12.48 22.54
C ARG A 15 -45.40 12.67 22.00
N LYS A 16 -45.24 13.54 21.00
CA LYS A 16 -43.94 14.16 20.72
C LYS A 16 -43.56 14.90 21.99
N ALA A 17 -42.74 14.26 22.84
CA ALA A 17 -42.11 14.94 23.95
C ALA A 17 -41.45 16.19 23.38
N ALA A 18 -41.85 17.37 23.85
CA ALA A 18 -41.16 18.60 23.52
C ALA A 18 -39.71 18.39 23.95
N VAL A 19 -38.83 18.15 22.97
CA VAL A 19 -37.41 17.89 23.22
C VAL A 19 -36.90 19.16 23.88
N ALA A 20 -36.56 19.06 25.17
CA ALA A 20 -35.97 20.14 25.92
C ALA A 20 -34.70 20.56 25.18
N LEU A 21 -34.70 21.78 24.66
CA LEU A 21 -33.59 22.33 23.90
C LEU A 21 -32.47 22.69 24.89
N GLU A 22 -31.33 22.03 24.78
CA GLU A 22 -30.17 22.31 25.64
C GLU A 22 -29.42 23.56 25.14
N PRO A 23 -29.34 24.63 25.95
CA PRO A 23 -28.49 25.77 25.63
C PRO A 23 -27.02 25.38 25.78
N ILE A 24 -26.19 25.78 24.82
CA ILE A 24 -24.75 25.58 24.83
C ILE A 24 -24.05 26.93 24.67
N ASN A 25 -23.02 27.14 25.49
CA ASN A 25 -22.19 28.33 25.46
C ASN A 25 -20.76 27.93 25.14
N PHE A 26 -20.15 28.56 24.14
CA PHE A 26 -18.75 28.35 23.77
C PHE A 26 -18.06 29.68 23.46
N ALA A 27 -16.74 29.70 23.57
CA ALA A 27 -15.95 30.90 23.31
C ALA A 27 -15.49 30.95 21.84
N CYS A 28 -15.67 32.10 21.20
CA CYS A 28 -15.11 32.39 19.89
C CYS A 28 -13.61 32.73 20.02
N SER A 29 -12.85 32.60 18.93
CA SER A 29 -11.44 33.01 18.86
C SER A 29 -11.19 34.48 19.24
N CYS A 30 -12.17 35.37 18.98
CA CYS A 30 -12.13 36.79 19.37
C CYS A 30 -12.39 37.03 20.87
N GLY A 31 -12.70 35.99 21.65
CA GLY A 31 -13.02 36.09 23.08
C GLY A 31 -14.51 36.32 23.40
N TYR A 32 -15.36 36.56 22.39
CA TYR A 32 -16.80 36.68 22.58
C TYR A 32 -17.45 35.33 22.94
N LYS A 33 -18.43 35.33 23.86
CA LYS A 33 -19.20 34.13 24.22
C LYS A 33 -20.38 33.96 23.28
N VAL A 34 -20.39 32.89 22.51
CA VAL A 34 -21.49 32.55 21.61
C VAL A 34 -22.47 31.66 22.36
N GLU A 35 -23.71 32.14 22.52
CA GLU A 35 -24.82 31.38 23.07
C GLU A 35 -25.65 30.80 21.93
N ALA A 36 -25.84 29.49 21.92
CA ALA A 36 -26.61 28.79 20.91
C ALA A 36 -27.45 27.68 21.53
N THR A 37 -28.45 27.22 20.80
CA THR A 37 -29.34 26.16 21.26
C THR A 37 -29.23 24.98 20.32
N ARG A 38 -28.83 23.81 20.82
CA ARG A 38 -28.69 22.62 19.97
C ARG A 38 -30.06 22.15 19.48
N ARG A 39 -30.15 21.84 18.18
CA ARG A 39 -31.35 21.31 17.52
C ARG A 39 -31.15 19.84 17.16
N SER A 40 -32.22 19.18 16.70
CA SER A 40 -32.17 17.82 16.13
C SER A 40 -31.50 17.75 14.75
N SER A 41 -31.21 18.90 14.14
CA SER A 41 -30.51 19.04 12.86
C SER A 41 -29.26 19.89 13.05
N CYS A 42 -28.27 19.72 12.18
CA CYS A 42 -27.07 20.55 12.17
C CYS A 42 -27.43 22.03 11.99
N GLN A 43 -26.72 22.92 12.67
CA GLN A 43 -26.93 24.36 12.59
C GLN A 43 -25.62 25.10 12.38
N ARG A 44 -25.63 26.11 11.51
CA ARG A 44 -24.54 27.09 11.38
C ARG A 44 -24.85 28.28 12.28
N VAL A 45 -23.93 28.64 13.15
CA VAL A 45 -24.04 29.80 14.05
C VAL A 45 -22.90 30.75 13.72
N LEU A 46 -23.18 32.05 13.69
CA LEU A 46 -22.20 33.08 13.44
C LEU A 46 -21.86 33.77 14.76
N CYS A 47 -20.59 34.04 15.02
CA CYS A 47 -20.22 34.96 16.09
C CYS A 47 -20.75 36.36 15.75
N THR A 48 -21.46 36.98 16.68
CA THR A 48 -22.04 38.33 16.49
C THR A 48 -20.98 39.43 16.48
N ASP A 49 -19.77 39.15 16.97
CA ASP A 49 -18.68 40.12 17.07
C ASP A 49 -17.77 40.07 15.84
N CYS A 50 -17.15 38.93 15.54
CA CYS A 50 -16.19 38.79 14.43
C CYS A 50 -16.77 38.16 13.14
N GLY A 51 -17.99 37.63 13.17
CA GLY A 51 -18.61 36.95 12.01
C GLY A 51 -18.10 35.55 11.71
N GLU A 52 -17.22 34.99 12.56
CA GLU A 52 -16.69 33.63 12.40
C GLU A 52 -17.81 32.58 12.45
N ARG A 53 -17.70 31.55 11.60
CA ARG A 53 -18.75 30.55 11.39
C ARG A 53 -18.47 29.29 12.21
N PHE A 54 -19.42 28.91 13.05
CA PHE A 54 -19.39 27.70 13.84
C PHE A 54 -20.42 26.69 13.35
N PHE A 55 -20.05 25.41 13.37
CA PHE A 55 -20.95 24.31 13.03
C PHE A 55 -21.34 23.55 14.30
N LEU A 56 -22.62 23.64 14.69
CA LEU A 56 -23.16 22.92 15.84
C LEU A 56 -23.75 21.58 15.38
N LEU A 57 -23.24 20.52 15.99
CA LEU A 57 -23.73 19.16 15.79
C LEU A 57 -25.10 18.93 16.47
N PRO A 58 -25.92 18.01 15.96
CA PRO A 58 -27.19 17.62 16.59
C PRO A 58 -27.01 17.03 18.00
N ILE A 59 -28.07 17.08 18.81
CA ILE A 59 -28.09 16.59 20.21
C ILE A 59 -27.79 15.09 20.37
N ASP A 60 -28.03 14.26 19.35
CA ASP A 60 -27.82 12.81 19.42
C ASP A 60 -27.59 12.27 17.99
N VAL A 61 -26.33 12.08 17.59
CA VAL A 61 -25.99 11.52 16.26
C VAL A 61 -25.98 9.99 16.29
N TYR A 62 -25.90 9.39 17.48
CA TYR A 62 -25.81 7.94 17.63
C TYR A 62 -27.12 7.35 18.13
N PRO A 63 -27.69 6.36 17.42
CA PRO A 63 -28.84 5.63 17.95
C PRO A 63 -28.43 5.01 19.28
N ARG A 64 -29.25 5.24 20.33
CA ARG A 64 -29.00 4.63 21.64
C ARG A 64 -28.76 3.13 21.44
N PRO A 65 -27.61 2.59 21.90
CA PRO A 65 -27.27 1.21 21.66
C PRO A 65 -28.41 0.34 22.21
N VAL A 66 -29.08 -0.37 21.30
CA VAL A 66 -30.12 -1.32 21.68
C VAL A 66 -29.39 -2.46 22.38
N MET A 67 -29.39 -2.45 23.71
CA MET A 67 -28.80 -3.52 24.51
C MET A 67 -29.60 -4.80 24.25
N LYS A 68 -29.16 -5.59 23.27
CA LYS A 68 -29.58 -6.98 23.15
C LYS A 68 -29.01 -7.69 24.36
N ILE A 69 -29.89 -8.04 25.31
CA ILE A 69 -29.58 -8.87 26.47
C ILE A 69 -29.04 -10.19 25.91
N ARG A 70 -27.70 -10.31 25.86
CA ARG A 70 -27.01 -11.50 25.38
C ARG A 70 -27.09 -12.53 26.50
N ARG A 71 -27.88 -13.60 26.29
CA ARG A 71 -27.87 -14.79 27.15
C ARG A 71 -26.43 -15.32 27.17
N ILE A 72 -25.81 -15.25 28.35
CA ILE A 72 -24.48 -15.78 28.61
C ILE A 72 -24.60 -17.31 28.61
N GLN A 73 -23.98 -17.95 27.62
CA GLN A 73 -23.85 -19.40 27.54
C GLN A 73 -22.49 -19.78 28.12
N ALA A 74 -22.50 -20.68 29.11
CA ALA A 74 -21.34 -21.05 29.89
C ALA A 74 -20.24 -21.72 29.02
N PRO A 75 -18.95 -21.49 29.32
CA PRO A 75 -17.84 -22.08 28.57
C PRO A 75 -17.67 -23.57 28.91
N ILE A 76 -17.59 -24.39 27.86
CA ILE A 76 -17.20 -25.80 27.94
C ILE A 76 -15.68 -25.89 27.95
N SER A 77 -15.15 -26.45 29.03
CA SER A 77 -13.77 -26.91 29.19
C SER A 77 -13.50 -28.16 28.36
N ALA A 78 -12.39 -28.18 27.62
CA ALA A 78 -11.61 -29.33 27.15
C ALA A 78 -10.50 -28.79 26.24
N GLU A 79 -9.28 -29.32 26.13
CA GLU A 79 -8.55 -30.35 26.85
C GLU A 79 -7.10 -30.26 26.36
N THR A 80 -6.21 -30.69 27.23
CA THR A 80 -4.75 -30.63 27.20
C THR A 80 -4.11 -31.40 26.03
N ALA A 81 -3.12 -30.83 25.36
CA ALA A 81 -2.19 -31.59 24.51
C ALA A 81 -0.72 -31.18 24.76
N LYS A 82 0.06 -32.20 25.14
CA LYS A 82 1.45 -32.23 25.58
C LYS A 82 2.47 -31.84 24.49
N THR A 83 3.43 -31.02 24.91
CA THR A 83 4.90 -31.22 24.89
C THR A 83 5.51 -32.16 23.86
N LYS A 84 6.47 -31.63 23.07
CA LYS A 84 7.82 -32.20 22.91
C LYS A 84 8.80 -31.20 22.26
N SER A 85 9.74 -30.71 23.07
CA SER A 85 11.00 -30.09 22.63
C SER A 85 12.03 -31.18 22.33
N PRO A 86 13.07 -30.87 21.53
CA PRO A 86 14.40 -31.40 21.82
C PRO A 86 15.44 -30.30 21.96
N THR A 87 16.10 -30.36 23.11
CA THR A 87 17.35 -29.71 23.52
C THR A 87 18.56 -30.50 23.01
N LYS A 88 19.62 -29.79 22.56
CA LYS A 88 21.08 -30.10 22.57
C LYS A 88 21.72 -29.68 21.24
N ALA A 89 22.96 -29.19 21.15
CA ALA A 89 24.04 -29.00 22.11
C ALA A 89 25.03 -27.94 21.58
N SER A 90 25.84 -27.47 22.50
CA SER A 90 26.91 -26.48 22.45
C SER A 90 28.25 -27.00 21.90
N THR A 91 28.97 -26.10 21.17
CA THR A 91 30.45 -25.86 21.12
C THR A 91 31.38 -26.95 20.55
N PRO A 92 32.54 -26.64 19.90
CA PRO A 92 33.48 -25.57 20.28
C PRO A 92 34.18 -24.74 19.18
N THR A 93 34.71 -23.62 19.64
CA THR A 93 35.78 -22.77 19.08
C THR A 93 36.89 -23.58 18.42
N GLU A 94 37.08 -23.39 17.10
CA GLU A 94 38.23 -23.91 16.35
C GLU A 94 39.12 -22.75 15.87
N VAL A 95 40.42 -22.97 16.08
CA VAL A 95 41.54 -22.05 15.95
C VAL A 95 41.78 -21.68 14.49
N ALA A 96 41.99 -20.39 14.22
CA ALA A 96 42.37 -19.89 12.91
C ALA A 96 43.78 -20.39 12.49
N PRO A 97 43.93 -21.15 11.39
CA PRO A 97 45.24 -21.42 10.82
C PRO A 97 45.70 -20.23 9.97
N ALA A 98 46.97 -19.87 10.12
CA ALA A 98 47.67 -18.92 9.27
C ALA A 98 47.60 -19.37 7.81
N ARG A 99 47.11 -18.50 6.91
CA ARG A 99 47.07 -18.73 5.47
C ARG A 99 48.50 -18.80 4.91
N PRO A 100 48.96 -19.95 4.36
CA PRO A 100 50.12 -19.94 3.48
C PRO A 100 49.75 -19.17 2.21
N GLY A 101 50.64 -18.29 1.75
CA GLY A 101 50.50 -17.62 0.45
C GLY A 101 50.52 -18.68 -0.64
N ILE A 102 49.35 -18.95 -1.23
CA ILE A 102 49.21 -19.86 -2.37
C ILE A 102 49.79 -19.13 -3.58
N ASP A 103 50.95 -19.59 -4.04
CA ASP A 103 51.57 -19.13 -5.28
C ASP A 103 50.79 -19.72 -6.47
N LEU A 104 49.69 -19.04 -6.83
CA LEU A 104 48.76 -19.41 -7.89
C LEU A 104 49.45 -19.68 -9.23
N GLN A 105 50.63 -19.10 -9.49
CA GLN A 105 51.35 -19.30 -10.75
C GLN A 105 52.08 -20.65 -10.83
N ALA A 106 52.56 -21.19 -9.71
CA ALA A 106 53.23 -22.49 -9.66
C ALA A 106 52.24 -23.67 -9.74
N GLU A 107 51.03 -23.53 -9.18
CA GLU A 107 49.97 -24.54 -9.33
C GLU A 107 49.36 -24.55 -10.74
N LEU A 108 49.15 -23.39 -11.36
CA LEU A 108 48.58 -23.32 -12.72
C LEU A 108 49.45 -24.01 -13.78
N THR A 109 50.79 -23.92 -13.64
CA THR A 109 51.72 -24.51 -14.61
C THR A 109 51.90 -26.02 -14.45
N SER A 110 51.84 -26.55 -13.21
CA SER A 110 51.89 -28.00 -12.95
C SER A 110 50.56 -28.71 -13.22
N ALA A 111 49.42 -28.03 -13.05
CA ALA A 111 48.12 -28.56 -13.45
C ALA A 111 47.99 -28.68 -14.99
N ALA A 112 48.52 -27.71 -15.74
CA ALA A 112 48.42 -27.67 -17.20
C ALA A 112 49.09 -28.86 -17.91
N THR A 113 50.18 -29.41 -17.36
CA THR A 113 50.88 -30.57 -17.94
C THR A 113 50.16 -31.89 -17.66
N ARG A 114 49.49 -32.03 -16.51
CA ARG A 114 48.65 -33.20 -16.18
C ARG A 114 47.37 -33.27 -17.00
N VAL A 115 46.81 -32.12 -17.35
CA VAL A 115 45.58 -32.06 -18.16
C VAL A 115 45.84 -32.54 -19.59
N ARG A 116 47.03 -32.29 -20.16
CA ARG A 116 47.38 -32.71 -21.54
C ARG A 116 47.43 -34.22 -21.75
N SER A 117 47.73 -35.03 -20.73
CA SER A 117 47.75 -36.50 -20.88
C SER A 117 46.37 -37.16 -20.76
N GLN A 118 45.35 -36.43 -20.29
CA GLN A 118 43.98 -36.94 -20.18
C GLN A 118 43.11 -36.70 -21.41
N PHE A 119 43.58 -35.89 -22.37
CA PHE A 119 42.91 -35.64 -23.65
C PHE A 119 43.28 -36.70 -24.68
N THR A 120 42.73 -37.91 -24.52
CA THR A 120 42.71 -38.89 -25.61
C THR A 120 41.67 -38.45 -26.65
N PRO A 121 41.91 -38.65 -27.97
CA PRO A 121 40.99 -38.20 -29.02
C PRO A 121 39.57 -38.76 -28.85
N LEU A 122 39.43 -39.96 -28.28
CA LEU A 122 38.12 -40.57 -27.98
C LEU A 122 37.36 -39.82 -26.87
N ARG A 123 38.05 -39.30 -25.85
CA ARG A 123 37.40 -38.51 -24.78
C ARG A 123 36.90 -37.16 -25.29
N GLN A 124 37.60 -36.55 -26.25
CA GLN A 124 37.15 -35.31 -26.89
C GLN A 124 35.84 -35.52 -27.65
N ILE A 125 35.71 -36.63 -28.39
CA ILE A 125 34.48 -36.98 -29.11
C ILE A 125 33.32 -37.22 -28.13
N VAL A 126 33.54 -37.93 -27.03
CA VAL A 126 32.49 -38.17 -26.02
C VAL A 126 32.07 -36.85 -25.35
N LEU A 127 33.01 -35.97 -25.02
CA LEU A 127 32.70 -34.70 -24.37
C LEU A 127 31.97 -33.75 -25.30
N SER A 128 32.33 -33.69 -26.58
CA SER A 128 31.59 -32.90 -27.57
C SER A 128 30.17 -33.43 -27.77
N LEU A 129 30.00 -34.77 -27.86
CA LEU A 129 28.69 -35.40 -27.96
C LEU A 129 27.80 -35.08 -26.74
N LEU A 130 28.34 -35.21 -25.52
CA LEU A 130 27.61 -34.87 -24.29
C LEU A 130 27.24 -33.38 -24.23
N THR A 131 28.13 -32.51 -24.70
CA THR A 131 27.87 -31.06 -24.75
C THR A 131 26.71 -30.75 -25.70
N VAL A 132 26.66 -31.39 -26.88
CA VAL A 132 25.55 -31.23 -27.83
C VAL A 132 24.24 -31.76 -27.25
N ILE A 133 24.25 -32.92 -26.58
CA ILE A 133 23.04 -33.47 -25.92
C ILE A 133 22.57 -32.56 -24.79
N GLY A 134 23.48 -32.03 -23.97
CA GLY A 134 23.16 -31.09 -22.90
C GLY A 134 22.55 -29.79 -23.44
N LEU A 135 23.17 -29.22 -24.49
CA LEU A 135 22.69 -27.98 -25.11
C LEU A 135 21.32 -28.16 -25.76
N THR A 136 21.08 -29.28 -26.45
CA THR A 136 19.78 -29.58 -27.09
C THR A 136 18.68 -29.82 -26.07
N SER A 137 18.97 -30.55 -24.99
CA SER A 137 18.00 -30.78 -23.90
C SER A 137 17.65 -29.47 -23.18
N TRP A 138 18.65 -28.64 -22.87
CA TRP A 138 18.43 -27.31 -22.29
C TRP A 138 17.62 -26.42 -23.21
N TRP A 139 17.91 -26.43 -24.52
CA TRP A 139 17.17 -25.64 -25.50
C TRP A 139 15.71 -26.09 -25.63
N GLN A 140 15.43 -27.40 -25.67
CA GLN A 140 14.06 -27.93 -25.69
C GLN A 140 13.28 -27.54 -24.43
N TRP A 141 13.91 -27.66 -23.26
CA TRP A 141 13.28 -27.25 -22.01
C TRP A 141 13.00 -25.75 -21.98
N ASN A 142 13.98 -24.92 -22.34
CA ASN A 142 13.81 -23.46 -22.39
C ASN A 142 12.71 -23.06 -23.38
N ARG A 143 12.60 -23.74 -24.52
CA ARG A 143 11.52 -23.51 -25.50
C ARG A 143 10.15 -23.90 -24.93
N ALA A 144 10.05 -25.05 -24.26
CA ALA A 144 8.81 -25.51 -23.64
C ALA A 144 8.34 -24.56 -22.53
N VAL A 145 9.27 -24.08 -21.68
CA VAL A 145 9.00 -23.10 -20.63
C VAL A 145 8.48 -21.79 -21.21
N ARG A 146 9.09 -21.28 -22.28
CA ARG A 146 8.62 -20.05 -22.95
C ARG A 146 7.23 -20.22 -23.57
N SER A 147 6.98 -21.34 -24.27
CA SER A 147 5.64 -21.57 -24.85
C SER A 147 4.54 -21.72 -23.79
N SER A 148 4.84 -22.34 -22.65
CA SER A 148 3.90 -22.42 -21.53
C SER A 148 3.64 -21.03 -20.95
N ALA A 149 4.72 -20.27 -20.69
CA ALA A 149 4.63 -18.93 -20.12
C ALA A 149 3.81 -17.96 -21.00
N GLU A 150 3.87 -18.07 -22.33
CA GLU A 150 3.01 -17.29 -23.22
C GLU A 150 1.52 -17.61 -23.04
N GLY A 151 1.17 -18.89 -22.94
CA GLY A 151 -0.20 -19.34 -22.66
C GLY A 151 -0.68 -18.94 -21.26
N ASP A 152 0.20 -19.07 -20.26
CA ASP A 152 -0.07 -18.72 -18.86
C ASP A 152 -0.27 -17.21 -18.71
N LEU A 153 0.53 -16.38 -19.36
CA LEU A 153 0.38 -14.91 -19.33
C LEU A 153 -1.01 -14.50 -19.82
N LYS A 154 -1.45 -15.01 -20.97
CA LYS A 154 -2.75 -14.66 -21.55
C LYS A 154 -3.91 -15.21 -20.71
N SER A 155 -3.91 -16.50 -20.43
CA SER A 155 -4.99 -17.16 -19.70
C SER A 155 -5.13 -16.67 -18.25
N ALA A 156 -4.02 -16.42 -17.55
CA ALA A 156 -4.06 -15.90 -16.20
C ALA A 156 -4.50 -14.44 -16.15
N THR A 157 -4.15 -13.61 -17.15
CA THR A 157 -4.65 -12.24 -17.24
C THR A 157 -6.17 -12.21 -17.46
N GLU A 158 -6.68 -13.00 -18.42
CA GLU A 158 -8.12 -13.13 -18.68
C GLU A 158 -8.88 -13.62 -17.43
N ALA A 159 -8.35 -14.62 -16.73
CA ALA A 159 -8.93 -15.11 -15.48
C ALA A 159 -8.89 -14.07 -14.34
N GLY A 160 -7.82 -13.28 -14.25
CA GLY A 160 -7.71 -12.17 -13.29
C GLY A 160 -8.76 -11.09 -13.53
N VAL A 161 -8.98 -10.69 -14.79
CA VAL A 161 -10.04 -9.75 -15.18
C VAL A 161 -11.43 -10.33 -14.85
N ALA A 162 -11.66 -11.62 -15.11
CA ALA A 162 -12.92 -12.28 -14.76
C ALA A 162 -13.15 -12.33 -13.24
N ALA A 163 -12.10 -12.52 -12.43
CA ALA A 163 -12.19 -12.52 -10.97
C ALA A 163 -12.52 -11.12 -10.40
N LEU A 164 -12.01 -10.06 -11.01
CA LEU A 164 -12.33 -8.67 -10.64
C LEU A 164 -13.82 -8.32 -10.79
N GLN A 165 -14.55 -9.02 -11.66
CA GLN A 165 -16.00 -8.84 -11.81
C GLN A 165 -16.80 -9.38 -10.60
N LYS A 166 -16.20 -10.28 -9.79
CA LYS A 166 -16.84 -10.94 -8.64
C LYS A 166 -16.41 -10.36 -7.27
N PRO A 167 -15.92 -9.11 -7.24
CA PRO A 167 -15.07 -8.57 -6.18
C PRO A 167 -14.12 -9.52 -5.42
N ASP A 168 -13.64 -10.61 -6.03
CA ASP A 168 -12.71 -11.54 -5.38
C ASP A 168 -11.26 -11.07 -5.61
N TYR A 169 -10.82 -10.13 -4.78
CA TYR A 169 -9.49 -9.56 -4.88
C TYR A 169 -8.37 -10.56 -4.56
N VAL A 170 -8.66 -11.61 -3.79
CA VAL A 170 -7.67 -12.63 -3.43
C VAL A 170 -7.42 -13.55 -4.63
N GLU A 171 -8.49 -14.04 -5.25
CA GLU A 171 -8.39 -14.85 -6.47
C GLU A 171 -7.77 -14.04 -7.61
N ALA A 172 -8.20 -12.79 -7.81
CA ALA A 172 -7.62 -11.89 -8.80
C ALA A 172 -6.11 -11.68 -8.58
N ALA A 173 -5.66 -11.45 -7.34
CA ALA A 173 -4.24 -11.28 -7.03
C ALA A 173 -3.41 -12.50 -7.40
N GLN A 174 -3.94 -13.71 -7.19
CA GLN A 174 -3.28 -14.97 -7.56
C GLN A 174 -3.15 -15.13 -9.07
N HIS A 175 -4.21 -14.78 -9.82
CA HIS A 175 -4.18 -14.81 -11.29
C HIS A 175 -3.19 -13.80 -11.88
N PHE A 176 -3.24 -12.54 -11.45
CA PHE A 176 -2.26 -11.54 -11.89
C PHE A 176 -0.84 -11.84 -11.43
N GLY A 177 -0.66 -12.49 -10.27
CA GLY A 177 0.66 -12.96 -9.82
C GLY A 177 1.24 -14.03 -10.75
N ARG A 178 0.41 -14.97 -11.23
CA ARG A 178 0.82 -15.95 -12.25
C ARG A 178 1.15 -15.29 -13.58
N ALA A 179 0.34 -14.32 -14.01
CA ALA A 179 0.60 -13.55 -15.23
C ALA A 179 1.93 -12.78 -15.14
N ALA A 180 2.19 -12.08 -14.03
CA ALA A 180 3.44 -11.37 -13.79
C ALA A 180 4.66 -12.31 -13.79
N ALA A 181 4.57 -13.46 -13.11
CA ALA A 181 5.64 -14.46 -13.11
C ALA A 181 5.92 -15.02 -14.51
N ALA A 182 4.89 -15.25 -15.32
CA ALA A 182 5.03 -15.66 -16.70
C ALA A 182 5.70 -14.57 -17.55
N ALA A 183 5.33 -13.30 -17.36
CA ALA A 183 5.98 -12.16 -18.02
C ALA A 183 7.48 -12.03 -17.66
N ASP A 184 7.84 -12.32 -16.41
CA ASP A 184 9.23 -12.30 -15.93
C ASP A 184 10.07 -13.44 -16.54
N ILE A 185 9.51 -14.64 -16.68
CA ILE A 185 10.15 -15.78 -17.40
C ILE A 185 10.39 -15.43 -18.87
N LEU A 186 9.46 -14.71 -19.49
CA LEU A 186 9.58 -14.26 -20.88
C LEU A 186 10.49 -13.04 -21.04
N HIS A 187 10.93 -12.41 -19.95
CA HIS A 187 11.63 -11.12 -19.94
C HIS A 187 10.90 -10.03 -20.75
N ARG A 188 9.57 -10.03 -20.69
CA ARG A 188 8.72 -9.10 -21.42
C ARG A 188 8.56 -7.77 -20.66
N THR A 189 8.68 -6.66 -21.39
CA THR A 189 8.56 -5.28 -20.90
C THR A 189 7.52 -4.48 -21.69
N ASP A 190 6.61 -5.16 -22.37
CA ASP A 190 5.50 -4.53 -23.08
C ASP A 190 4.36 -4.14 -22.12
N THR A 191 3.42 -3.34 -22.61
CA THR A 191 2.33 -2.76 -21.80
C THR A 191 1.51 -3.81 -21.09
N ALA A 192 1.21 -4.94 -21.74
CA ALA A 192 0.46 -6.04 -21.12
C ALA A 192 1.22 -6.69 -19.94
N ALA A 193 2.54 -6.82 -20.04
CA ALA A 193 3.38 -7.35 -18.98
C ALA A 193 3.46 -6.38 -17.79
N GLU A 194 3.65 -5.08 -18.05
CA GLU A 194 3.65 -4.05 -17.01
C GLU A 194 2.28 -3.93 -16.34
N HIS A 195 1.18 -3.98 -17.11
CA HIS A 195 -0.17 -3.98 -16.58
C HIS A 195 -0.40 -5.18 -15.63
N ALA A 196 -0.01 -6.40 -16.02
CA ALA A 196 -0.14 -7.57 -15.17
C ALA A 196 0.67 -7.44 -13.85
N ARG A 197 1.91 -6.93 -13.91
CA ARG A 197 2.72 -6.65 -12.71
C ARG A 197 2.08 -5.60 -11.83
N GLN A 198 1.57 -4.54 -12.43
CA GLN A 198 0.94 -3.40 -11.75
C GLN A 198 -0.36 -3.82 -11.06
N MET A 199 -1.21 -4.62 -11.71
CA MET A 199 -2.43 -5.16 -11.13
C MET A 199 -2.14 -6.13 -9.98
N HIS A 200 -1.13 -6.99 -10.12
CA HIS A 200 -0.70 -7.86 -9.04
C HIS A 200 -0.29 -7.08 -7.78
N ARG A 201 0.49 -6.00 -7.95
CA ARG A 201 0.92 -5.14 -6.82
C ARG A 201 -0.25 -4.42 -6.16
N GLN A 202 -1.16 -3.82 -6.95
CA GLN A 202 -2.34 -3.14 -6.43
C GLN A 202 -3.25 -4.09 -5.65
N LEU A 203 -3.56 -5.26 -6.21
CA LEU A 203 -4.39 -6.26 -5.53
C LEU A 203 -3.73 -6.82 -4.28
N THR A 204 -2.42 -7.05 -4.31
CA THR A 204 -1.65 -7.45 -3.12
C THR A 204 -1.71 -6.36 -2.04
N ALA A 205 -1.64 -5.09 -2.44
CA ALA A 205 -1.79 -3.98 -1.53
C ALA A 205 -3.19 -3.95 -0.90
N VAL A 206 -4.25 -4.02 -1.71
CA VAL A 206 -5.65 -4.07 -1.23
C VAL A 206 -5.86 -5.23 -0.24
N ASN A 207 -5.36 -6.43 -0.55
CA ASN A 207 -5.52 -7.61 0.31
C ASN A 207 -4.74 -7.54 1.63
N SER A 208 -3.76 -6.64 1.73
CA SER A 208 -2.83 -6.56 2.86
C SER A 208 -2.69 -5.14 3.42
N LEU A 209 -3.73 -4.32 3.28
CA LEU A 209 -3.79 -2.98 3.87
C LEU A 209 -3.62 -3.04 5.39
N LEU A 210 -3.09 -1.95 5.95
CA LEU A 210 -3.13 -1.72 7.39
C LEU A 210 -4.57 -1.76 7.88
N THR A 211 -4.82 -2.57 8.91
CA THR A 211 -6.15 -2.72 9.51
C THR A 211 -6.53 -1.57 10.44
N ARG A 212 -5.57 -0.73 10.80
CA ARG A 212 -5.72 0.43 11.69
C ARG A 212 -5.30 1.69 10.98
N SER A 213 -5.91 2.81 11.34
CA SER A 213 -5.49 4.12 10.82
C SER A 213 -4.08 4.48 11.34
N LEU A 214 -3.38 5.39 10.66
CA LEU A 214 -2.09 5.90 11.14
C LEU A 214 -2.21 6.52 12.54
N ILE A 215 -3.33 7.16 12.85
CA ILE A 215 -3.59 7.78 14.16
C ILE A 215 -3.65 6.69 15.25
N GLU A 216 -4.43 5.63 15.03
CA GLU A 216 -4.54 4.50 15.96
C GLU A 216 -3.22 3.73 16.12
N LEU A 217 -2.43 3.63 15.06
CA LEU A 217 -1.10 3.00 15.11
C LEU A 217 -0.15 3.78 16.02
N ILE A 218 -0.10 5.10 15.86
CA ILE A 218 0.74 5.97 16.70
C ILE A 218 0.22 6.02 18.14
N GLU A 219 -1.09 6.06 18.35
CA GLU A 219 -1.67 6.01 19.69
C GLU A 219 -1.34 4.69 20.41
N ALA A 220 -1.44 3.56 19.72
CA ALA A 220 -1.05 2.25 20.26
C ALA A 220 0.46 2.19 20.59
N ALA A 221 1.31 2.66 19.67
CA ALA A 221 2.76 2.71 19.88
C ALA A 221 3.13 3.63 21.06
N ARG A 222 2.46 4.78 21.18
CA ARG A 222 2.61 5.71 22.32
C ARG A 222 2.18 5.06 23.63
N ALA A 223 1.04 4.36 23.66
CA ALA A 223 0.56 3.67 24.85
C ALA A 223 1.54 2.57 25.32
N THR A 224 2.12 1.79 24.40
CA THR A 224 3.15 0.79 24.73
C THR A 224 4.45 1.46 25.19
N ARG A 225 4.87 2.54 24.53
CA ARG A 225 6.07 3.32 24.91
C ARG A 225 5.97 3.87 26.33
N LEU A 226 4.80 4.40 26.72
CA LEU A 226 4.56 4.95 28.06
C LEU A 226 4.49 3.87 29.15
N ARG A 227 3.99 2.68 28.80
CA ARG A 227 3.85 1.55 29.73
C ARG A 227 5.18 0.84 29.97
N GLU A 228 5.97 0.69 28.91
CA GLU A 228 7.19 -0.10 28.90
C GLU A 228 8.38 0.75 28.47
N ASN A 229 8.73 0.75 27.18
CA ASN A 229 9.78 1.58 26.60
C ASN A 229 9.59 1.69 25.07
N ALA A 230 10.41 2.52 24.42
CA ALA A 230 10.35 2.70 22.97
C ALA A 230 10.62 1.40 22.20
N LEU A 231 11.64 0.63 22.59
CA LEU A 231 12.00 -0.62 21.92
C LEU A 231 10.86 -1.66 21.93
N ALA A 232 10.09 -1.73 23.02
CA ALA A 232 8.92 -2.59 23.14
C ALA A 232 7.85 -2.18 22.12
N ALA A 233 7.55 -0.88 22.02
CA ALA A 233 6.61 -0.35 21.03
C ALA A 233 7.07 -0.62 19.58
N GLU A 234 8.35 -0.43 19.28
CA GLU A 234 8.93 -0.73 17.96
C GLU A 234 8.83 -2.21 17.61
N SER A 235 9.10 -3.10 18.59
CA SER A 235 9.01 -4.55 18.39
C SER A 235 7.57 -5.04 18.21
N GLU A 236 6.63 -4.49 18.99
CA GLU A 236 5.20 -4.78 18.86
C GLU A 236 4.69 -4.33 17.48
N PHE A 237 5.09 -3.14 17.05
CA PHE A 237 4.78 -2.63 15.72
C PHE A 237 5.31 -3.55 14.62
N ALA A 238 6.59 -3.94 14.70
CA ALA A 238 7.20 -4.80 13.71
C ALA A 238 6.46 -6.15 13.60
N ASN A 239 6.05 -6.73 14.73
CA ASN A 239 5.34 -8.02 14.75
C ASN A 239 3.91 -7.93 14.16
N LEU A 240 3.21 -6.82 14.37
CA LEU A 240 1.81 -6.69 13.99
C LEU A 240 1.60 -6.06 12.61
N HIS A 241 2.49 -5.14 12.21
CA HIS A 241 2.25 -4.22 11.09
C HIS A 241 3.34 -4.22 10.02
N ALA A 242 4.53 -4.80 10.26
CA ALA A 242 5.55 -4.87 9.21
C ALA A 242 5.06 -5.69 8.01
N GLY A 243 5.36 -5.19 6.80
CA GLY A 243 4.92 -5.79 5.54
C GLY A 243 3.47 -5.51 5.16
N ARG A 244 2.69 -4.82 6.01
CA ARG A 244 1.36 -4.32 5.65
C ARG A 244 1.46 -3.10 4.75
N TRP A 245 0.46 -2.89 3.92
CA TRP A 245 0.44 -1.82 2.93
C TRP A 245 -0.24 -0.57 3.44
N LEU A 246 0.33 0.57 3.05
CA LEU A 246 -0.23 1.89 3.20
C LEU A 246 -0.45 2.46 1.80
N VAL A 247 -1.64 3.00 1.53
CA VAL A 247 -1.95 3.77 0.32
C VAL A 247 -2.09 5.22 0.74
N MET A 248 -1.45 6.13 0.01
CA MET A 248 -1.42 7.53 0.37
C MET A 248 -1.33 8.45 -0.84
N GLN A 249 -1.80 9.66 -0.62
CA GLN A 249 -1.72 10.78 -1.53
C GLN A 249 -0.62 11.72 -1.04
N SER A 250 0.28 12.11 -1.94
CA SER A 250 1.35 13.05 -1.62
C SER A 250 1.70 13.91 -2.82
N GLU A 251 2.27 15.06 -2.54
CA GLU A 251 2.97 15.88 -3.53
C GLU A 251 4.44 15.47 -3.59
N ILE A 252 5.00 15.40 -4.79
CA ILE A 252 6.39 15.01 -5.04
C ILE A 252 7.03 16.01 -5.99
N THR A 253 8.21 16.53 -5.62
CA THR A 253 9.04 17.30 -6.54
C THR A 253 9.72 16.34 -7.52
N PRO A 254 9.42 16.41 -8.82
CA PRO A 254 10.07 15.58 -9.81
C PRO A 254 11.57 15.94 -9.89
N PRO A 255 12.45 15.00 -10.25
CA PRO A 255 13.89 15.24 -10.27
C PRO A 255 14.23 16.31 -11.32
N ALA A 256 14.81 17.43 -10.87
CA ALA A 256 15.24 18.50 -11.75
C ALA A 256 16.56 18.11 -12.46
N GLY A 257 16.48 17.46 -13.63
CA GLY A 257 17.65 17.17 -14.46
C GLY A 257 17.49 15.96 -15.37
N SER A 258 18.43 15.80 -16.31
CA SER A 258 18.51 14.64 -17.22
C SER A 258 19.09 13.39 -16.56
N ALA A 259 19.73 13.53 -15.39
CA ALA A 259 20.25 12.41 -14.61
C ALA A 259 19.12 11.81 -13.77
N THR A 260 18.52 10.72 -14.24
CA THR A 260 17.47 10.00 -13.51
C THR A 260 18.10 9.30 -12.28
N PRO A 261 17.80 9.75 -11.04
CA PRO A 261 18.28 9.05 -9.86
C PRO A 261 17.63 7.67 -9.77
N ALA A 262 18.33 6.68 -9.21
CA ALA A 262 17.78 5.33 -9.05
C ALA A 262 16.57 5.29 -8.07
N ALA A 263 16.55 6.20 -7.10
CA ALA A 263 15.45 6.38 -6.16
C ALA A 263 15.39 7.83 -5.68
N ILE A 264 14.18 8.32 -5.42
CA ILE A 264 13.97 9.64 -4.82
C ILE A 264 13.65 9.44 -3.34
N HIS A 265 14.35 10.18 -2.48
CA HIS A 265 14.03 10.24 -1.06
C HIS A 265 12.81 11.13 -0.85
N TRP A 266 11.81 10.60 -0.19
CA TRP A 266 10.55 11.26 0.09
C TRP A 266 10.34 11.29 1.60
N GLU A 267 9.96 12.46 2.10
CA GLU A 267 9.66 12.70 3.50
C GLU A 267 8.34 13.49 3.60
N GLN A 268 7.40 13.02 4.41
CA GLN A 268 6.17 13.75 4.72
C GLN A 268 5.98 13.85 6.23
N ARG A 269 5.76 15.06 6.72
CA ARG A 269 5.51 15.32 8.14
C ARG A 269 4.02 15.49 8.37
N ILE A 270 3.47 14.72 9.31
CA ILE A 270 2.07 14.75 9.71
C ILE A 270 2.03 15.04 11.21
N GLN A 271 1.28 16.06 11.60
CA GLN A 271 1.01 16.33 13.01
C GLN A 271 -0.16 15.46 13.48
N ILE A 272 0.06 14.61 14.49
CA ILE A 272 -0.96 13.75 15.08
C ILE A 272 -1.07 14.10 16.57
N PHE A 273 -2.07 14.92 16.91
CA PHE A 273 -2.21 15.53 18.24
C PHE A 273 -0.96 16.36 18.61
N ASP A 274 -0.31 16.03 19.72
CA ASP A 274 0.88 16.71 20.24
C ASP A 274 2.21 16.10 19.74
N GLU A 275 2.16 14.98 19.02
CA GLU A 275 3.32 14.28 18.48
C GLU A 275 3.37 14.46 16.96
N SER A 276 4.56 14.58 16.38
CA SER A 276 4.73 14.58 14.93
C SER A 276 5.19 13.22 14.42
N LEU A 277 4.62 12.81 13.30
CA LEU A 277 4.95 11.62 12.54
C LEU A 277 5.69 12.03 11.27
N VAL A 278 6.89 11.50 11.09
CA VAL A 278 7.67 11.65 9.86
C VAL A 278 7.58 10.34 9.09
N LEU A 279 6.92 10.38 7.95
CA LEU A 279 6.91 9.30 6.98
C LEU A 279 8.13 9.45 6.09
N THR A 280 8.91 8.39 5.92
CA THR A 280 10.11 8.41 5.09
C THR A 280 10.22 7.20 4.18
N ALA A 281 10.61 7.42 2.93
CA ALA A 281 10.77 6.36 1.94
C ALA A 281 11.82 6.74 0.88
N SER A 282 12.47 5.74 0.31
CA SER A 282 13.27 5.90 -0.91
C SER A 282 12.69 5.01 -2.00
N LEU A 283 11.83 5.58 -2.85
CA LEU A 283 11.02 4.80 -3.78
C LEU A 283 11.53 4.96 -5.23
N PRO A 284 11.91 3.86 -5.91
CA PRO A 284 12.32 3.90 -7.33
C PRO A 284 11.19 4.35 -8.27
N ALA A 285 9.92 4.09 -7.90
CA ALA A 285 8.77 4.48 -8.70
C ALA A 285 8.68 6.00 -8.93
N PHE A 286 9.20 6.80 -8.00
CA PHE A 286 9.20 8.26 -8.11
C PHE A 286 10.20 8.79 -9.14
N ALA A 287 11.24 8.01 -9.48
CA ALA A 287 12.18 8.39 -10.54
C ALA A 287 11.53 8.40 -11.94
N LYS A 288 10.36 7.76 -12.10
CA LYS A 288 9.59 7.74 -13.35
C LYS A 288 8.68 8.97 -13.52
N ILE A 289 8.49 9.77 -12.47
CA ILE A 289 7.61 10.94 -12.51
C ILE A 289 8.25 12.03 -13.37
N GLN A 290 7.55 12.46 -14.42
CA GLN A 290 8.04 13.48 -15.34
C GLN A 290 7.74 14.90 -14.83
N ALA A 291 8.75 15.78 -14.89
CA ALA A 291 8.60 17.19 -14.54
C ALA A 291 7.80 17.99 -15.58
N THR A 292 7.79 17.53 -16.84
CA THR A 292 7.11 18.23 -17.92
C THR A 292 5.73 17.61 -18.10
N SER A 293 4.68 18.38 -17.80
CA SER A 293 3.35 18.04 -18.30
C SER A 293 3.43 17.99 -19.83
N PRO A 294 3.05 16.89 -20.49
CA PRO A 294 3.12 16.80 -21.94
C PRO A 294 2.39 18.01 -22.51
N ALA A 295 3.12 18.84 -23.28
CA ALA A 295 2.53 20.03 -23.86
C ALA A 295 1.24 19.61 -24.57
N PRO A 296 0.09 20.22 -24.24
CA PRO A 296 -1.17 19.84 -24.86
C PRO A 296 -0.93 19.90 -26.36
N THR A 297 -1.10 18.76 -27.04
CA THR A 297 -0.91 18.70 -28.49
C THR A 297 -2.01 19.58 -29.06
N THR A 298 -1.65 20.84 -29.33
CA THR A 298 -2.56 21.86 -29.82
C THR A 298 -3.00 21.41 -31.21
N THR A 299 -4.10 20.65 -31.24
CA THR A 299 -4.84 20.37 -32.46
C THR A 299 -5.57 21.68 -32.76
N PRO A 300 -5.21 22.43 -33.81
CA PRO A 300 -5.54 23.84 -33.92
C PRO A 300 -7.00 24.15 -34.32
N ASP A 301 -7.97 23.25 -34.08
CA ASP A 301 -9.29 23.34 -34.72
C ASP A 301 -10.51 23.00 -33.86
N SER A 302 -10.42 23.10 -32.53
CA SER A 302 -11.57 22.81 -31.65
C SER A 302 -11.93 23.98 -30.73
N THR A 303 -13.12 24.51 -30.98
CA THR A 303 -14.12 25.16 -30.08
C THR A 303 -13.67 25.44 -28.65
N PRO A 304 -13.93 26.63 -28.08
CA PRO A 304 -13.58 26.99 -26.71
C PRO A 304 -14.17 25.97 -25.72
N ALA A 305 -13.32 25.07 -25.25
CA ALA A 305 -13.66 24.03 -24.29
C ALA A 305 -13.75 24.61 -22.88
N ASP A 306 -14.72 24.11 -22.13
CA ASP A 306 -15.04 24.46 -20.76
C ASP A 306 -13.78 24.51 -19.86
N PRO A 307 -13.54 25.56 -19.07
CA PRO A 307 -12.37 25.66 -18.19
C PRO A 307 -12.29 24.55 -17.13
N ALA A 308 -13.36 23.78 -16.94
CA ALA A 308 -13.43 22.65 -16.02
C ALA A 308 -12.71 21.38 -16.53
N SER A 309 -12.30 21.31 -17.81
CA SER A 309 -11.68 20.11 -18.39
C SER A 309 -10.16 20.17 -18.52
N ARG A 310 -9.46 21.11 -17.86
CA ARG A 310 -8.00 21.06 -17.71
C ARG A 310 -7.64 20.00 -16.66
N GLY A 311 -7.83 18.74 -17.03
CA GLY A 311 -7.79 17.57 -16.15
C GLY A 311 -6.42 16.92 -15.99
N THR A 312 -5.31 17.59 -16.28
CA THR A 312 -3.98 17.07 -15.93
C THR A 312 -3.53 17.70 -14.62
N SER A 313 -2.91 16.89 -13.75
CA SER A 313 -2.36 17.35 -12.47
C SER A 313 -1.15 18.24 -12.76
N ALA A 314 -1.43 19.50 -13.11
CA ALA A 314 -0.40 20.49 -13.38
C ALA A 314 0.50 20.58 -12.15
N LEU A 315 1.80 20.83 -12.38
CA LEU A 315 2.69 21.12 -11.25
C LEU A 315 2.08 22.27 -10.47
N ASN A 316 2.01 22.12 -9.15
CA ASN A 316 1.61 23.22 -8.29
C ASN A 316 2.64 24.36 -8.38
N ASP A 317 2.35 25.51 -7.79
CA ASP A 317 3.25 26.68 -7.85
C ASP A 317 4.65 26.40 -7.28
N LEU A 318 4.81 25.31 -6.52
CA LEU A 318 6.06 24.84 -5.93
C LEU A 318 6.81 23.84 -6.82
N GLY A 319 6.32 23.58 -8.03
CA GLY A 319 6.91 22.58 -8.92
C GLY A 319 6.73 21.15 -8.41
N GLN A 320 5.72 20.88 -7.59
CA GLN A 320 5.40 19.54 -7.10
C GLN A 320 4.21 18.97 -7.85
N ARG A 321 4.16 17.64 -7.90
CA ARG A 321 3.12 16.89 -8.59
C ARG A 321 2.43 15.98 -7.62
N GLU A 322 1.11 16.04 -7.62
CA GLU A 322 0.25 15.18 -6.82
C GLU A 322 0.31 13.74 -7.37
N VAL A 323 0.53 12.77 -6.51
CA VAL A 323 0.52 11.34 -6.86
C VAL A 323 -0.20 10.51 -5.79
N LEU A 324 -0.83 9.43 -6.24
CA LEU A 324 -1.26 8.33 -5.39
C LEU A 324 -0.25 7.20 -5.46
N PHE A 325 0.21 6.71 -4.33
CA PHE A 325 1.14 5.58 -4.28
C PHE A 325 0.83 4.65 -3.12
N ALA A 326 1.36 3.44 -3.20
CA ALA A 326 1.33 2.49 -2.10
C ALA A 326 2.72 1.94 -1.81
N ALA A 327 2.99 1.65 -0.54
CA ALA A 327 4.20 0.97 -0.11
C ALA A 327 3.93 0.13 1.14
N GLN A 328 4.75 -0.91 1.32
CA GLN A 328 4.76 -1.67 2.57
C GLN A 328 5.44 -0.87 3.66
N VAL A 329 4.90 -0.96 4.86
CA VAL A 329 5.54 -0.44 6.06
C VAL A 329 6.68 -1.36 6.47
N GLU A 330 7.84 -0.78 6.76
CA GLU A 330 9.04 -1.51 7.18
C GLU A 330 9.25 -1.43 8.69
N SER A 331 9.24 -0.22 9.25
CA SER A 331 9.46 -0.01 10.68
C SER A 331 8.86 1.30 11.16
N LEU A 332 8.56 1.37 12.46
CA LEU A 332 8.19 2.57 13.19
C LEU A 332 9.22 2.73 14.30
N LYS A 333 9.88 3.89 14.38
CA LYS A 333 10.91 4.18 15.39
C LYS A 333 10.63 5.48 16.13
N TRP A 334 10.95 5.51 17.42
CA TRP A 334 10.84 6.75 18.21
C TRP A 334 12.17 7.51 18.17
N ASN A 335 12.16 8.74 17.66
CA ASN A 335 13.28 9.66 17.75
C ASN A 335 13.14 10.52 19.01
N SER A 336 13.91 10.20 20.05
CA SER A 336 13.89 10.94 21.32
C SER A 336 14.40 12.37 21.22
N GLU A 337 15.32 12.66 20.29
CA GLU A 337 15.90 14.00 20.14
C GLU A 337 14.86 14.99 19.61
N GLN A 338 14.04 14.54 18.66
CA GLN A 338 13.03 15.37 18.02
C GLN A 338 11.64 15.18 18.64
N SER A 339 11.47 14.20 19.54
CA SER A 339 10.17 13.76 20.06
C SER A 339 9.18 13.42 18.94
N THR A 340 9.67 12.71 17.93
CA THR A 340 8.91 12.37 16.72
C THR A 340 8.92 10.87 16.46
N TRP A 341 7.82 10.38 15.91
CA TRP A 341 7.78 9.03 15.35
C TRP A 341 8.28 9.07 13.91
N VAL A 342 9.12 8.12 13.54
CA VAL A 342 9.61 7.96 12.16
C VAL A 342 9.07 6.63 11.61
N LEU A 343 8.17 6.71 10.64
CA LEU A 343 7.64 5.55 9.93
C LEU A 343 8.37 5.37 8.60
N THR A 344 9.15 4.30 8.49
CA THR A 344 9.91 3.97 7.28
C THR A 344 9.10 3.03 6.40
N LEU A 345 8.96 3.37 5.12
CA LEU A 345 8.36 2.52 4.09
C LEU A 345 9.44 1.75 3.33
N LYS A 346 9.14 0.49 3.00
CA LYS A 346 10.08 -0.42 2.32
C LYS A 346 10.31 0.02 0.87
N SER A 347 11.55 0.41 0.56
CA SER A 347 11.97 0.96 -0.73
C SER A 347 11.56 0.12 -1.95
N SER A 348 11.72 -1.20 -1.87
CA SER A 348 11.45 -2.14 -2.97
C SER A 348 9.95 -2.40 -3.24
N SER A 349 9.08 -2.01 -2.31
CA SER A 349 7.64 -2.27 -2.43
C SER A 349 6.85 -1.11 -3.03
N GLY A 350 7.43 0.09 -3.09
CA GLY A 350 6.73 1.29 -3.53
C GLY A 350 6.33 1.25 -5.01
N PHE A 351 5.08 1.57 -5.30
CA PHE A 351 4.58 1.72 -6.67
C PHE A 351 3.53 2.84 -6.76
N LEU A 352 3.38 3.43 -7.95
CA LEU A 352 2.35 4.42 -8.25
C LEU A 352 1.02 3.73 -8.50
N TRP A 353 -0.06 4.21 -7.89
CA TRP A 353 -1.40 3.67 -8.09
C TRP A 353 -1.93 4.03 -9.48
N THR A 354 -2.70 3.15 -10.13
CA THR A 354 -3.22 3.39 -11.49
C THR A 354 -4.67 2.97 -11.71
N ASP A 355 -5.23 2.05 -10.91
CA ASP A 355 -6.60 1.58 -11.10
C ASP A 355 -7.58 2.28 -10.14
N TYR A 356 -8.60 2.95 -10.70
CA TYR A 356 -9.59 3.67 -9.92
C TYR A 356 -10.49 2.75 -9.09
N GLY A 357 -10.89 1.60 -9.63
CA GLY A 357 -11.77 0.65 -8.94
C GLY A 357 -11.10 0.06 -7.69
N LEU A 358 -9.82 -0.27 -7.80
CA LEU A 358 -9.01 -0.74 -6.68
C LEU A 358 -8.70 0.39 -5.69
N LEU A 359 -8.61 1.65 -6.13
CA LEU A 359 -8.45 2.79 -5.22
C LEU A 359 -9.67 2.93 -4.29
N LEU A 360 -10.86 2.78 -4.84
CA LEU A 360 -12.10 2.75 -4.06
C LEU A 360 -12.11 1.56 -3.09
N ALA A 361 -11.69 0.37 -3.56
CA ALA A 361 -11.56 -0.81 -2.72
C ALA A 361 -10.54 -0.64 -1.59
N ALA A 362 -9.51 0.20 -1.80
CA ALA A 362 -8.53 0.57 -0.79
C ALA A 362 -9.06 1.59 0.24
N GLY A 363 -10.29 2.07 0.10
CA GLY A 363 -10.92 3.00 1.03
C GLY A 363 -10.56 4.47 0.78
N LEU A 364 -10.14 4.83 -0.44
CA LEU A 364 -9.87 6.20 -0.85
C LEU A 364 -10.94 6.66 -1.88
N PRO A 365 -12.18 6.98 -1.42
CA PRO A 365 -13.23 7.51 -2.28
C PRO A 365 -12.92 8.94 -2.75
N PRO A 366 -13.56 9.41 -3.84
CA PRO A 366 -13.49 10.82 -4.24
C PRO A 366 -14.01 11.73 -3.13
N ASP A 367 -13.40 12.91 -2.99
CA ASP A 367 -13.78 13.95 -2.04
C ASP A 367 -14.08 15.29 -2.75
N GLU A 368 -14.33 16.35 -1.98
CA GLU A 368 -14.64 17.68 -2.53
C GLU A 368 -13.50 18.28 -3.36
N LEU A 369 -12.24 17.90 -3.08
CA LEU A 369 -11.04 18.42 -3.73
C LEU A 369 -10.60 17.53 -4.93
N HIS A 370 -10.87 16.23 -4.82
CA HIS A 370 -10.48 15.17 -5.73
C HIS A 370 -11.73 14.48 -6.25
N THR A 371 -12.41 15.16 -7.17
CA THR A 371 -13.56 14.60 -7.87
C THR A 371 -13.17 13.33 -8.63
N GLU A 372 -14.13 12.43 -8.84
CA GLU A 372 -13.89 11.18 -9.60
C GLU A 372 -13.22 11.41 -10.97
N PRO A 373 -13.65 12.38 -11.81
CA PRO A 373 -12.97 12.66 -13.07
C PRO A 373 -11.51 13.07 -12.90
N ARG A 374 -11.21 13.87 -11.86
CA ARG A 374 -9.83 14.29 -11.55
C ARG A 374 -8.97 13.12 -11.12
N LEU A 375 -9.49 12.26 -10.23
CA LEU A 375 -8.77 11.06 -9.78
C LEU A 375 -8.49 10.11 -10.95
N ARG A 376 -9.48 9.85 -11.81
CA ARG A 376 -9.28 9.00 -13.01
C ARG A 376 -8.21 9.58 -13.93
N ALA A 377 -8.26 10.88 -14.20
CA ALA A 377 -7.28 11.53 -15.07
C ALA A 377 -5.86 11.49 -14.49
N MET A 378 -5.71 11.71 -13.17
CA MET A 378 -4.44 11.56 -12.47
C MET A 378 -3.91 10.13 -12.55
N LEU A 379 -4.76 9.13 -12.29
CA LEU A 379 -4.38 7.72 -12.33
C LEU A 379 -3.99 7.25 -13.74
N THR A 380 -4.69 7.72 -14.79
CA THR A 380 -4.30 7.50 -16.18
C THR A 380 -2.94 8.13 -16.48
N GLU A 381 -2.70 9.36 -16.02
CA GLU A 381 -1.39 10.00 -16.19
C GLU A 381 -0.26 9.23 -15.50
N GLN A 382 -0.51 8.72 -14.28
CA GLN A 382 0.42 7.88 -13.54
C GLN A 382 0.70 6.54 -14.25
N GLY A 383 -0.32 5.95 -14.90
CA GLY A 383 -0.19 4.75 -15.74
C GLY A 383 0.77 4.95 -16.91
N GLY A 384 0.69 6.10 -17.56
CA GLY A 384 1.59 6.48 -18.66
C GLY A 384 3.05 6.59 -18.24
N TRP A 385 3.34 7.11 -17.04
CA TRP A 385 4.73 7.20 -16.55
C TRP A 385 5.37 5.83 -16.29
N ILE A 386 4.57 4.85 -15.90
CA ILE A 386 5.08 3.50 -15.59
C ILE A 386 4.99 2.53 -16.77
N GLY A 387 4.34 2.93 -17.88
CA GLY A 387 4.13 2.10 -19.06
C GLY A 387 3.01 1.07 -18.90
N ALA A 388 2.04 1.33 -18.01
CA ALA A 388 0.93 0.43 -17.71
C ALA A 388 -0.40 0.84 -18.36
N ASP A 389 -0.40 1.84 -19.25
CA ASP A 389 -1.59 2.22 -20.02
C ASP A 389 -1.92 1.16 -21.08
N GLU A 390 -3.20 0.78 -21.16
CA GLU A 390 -3.77 -0.16 -22.15
C GLU A 390 -3.97 0.46 -23.53
#